data_AF-A0A124FXW8-F1
#
_entry.id   AF-A0A124FXW8-F1
#
_cell.length_a   1.000
_cell.length_b   1.000
_cell.length_c   1.000
_cell.angle_alpha   90.00
_cell.angle_beta   90.00
_cell.angle_gamma   90.00
#
_symmetry.space_group_name_H-M   'P 1'
#
loop_
_entity.id
_entity.type
_entity.pdbx_description
1 polymer ?
#
loop_
_entity_poly.entity_id
_entity_poly.type
_entity_poly.pdbx_seq_one_letter_code
_entity_poly.pdbx_strand_id
1 'polypeptide(L)'
;TEKPNLPTAIGYISTGKYFWNANMYVWSAKSIIKAFKRYMPSMLNLTKDLPSLSFKKFHQALPKIYAQSDKISIDYAISEKADNLVLIPGDFGWNDVGYWKVVYDLGKKNNEENVIVSDSNESSIENTVTIDSKKNLIYTNNRLVALLDVNDMIVIDTDEILLITPKNKSQDIKKIVEKLKKQNKDQYL
;
A
#
# COMPACT_ATOMS: atom_id res chain seq x y z
N THR A 1 -11.80 -12.95 7.98
CA THR A 1 -12.29 -11.58 8.25
C THR A 1 -11.17 -10.61 7.94
N GLU A 2 -11.51 -9.48 7.33
CA GLU A 2 -10.56 -8.43 7.00
C GLU A 2 -9.93 -7.84 8.27
N LYS A 3 -8.58 -7.73 8.29
CA LYS A 3 -7.77 -7.11 9.36
C LYS A 3 -8.16 -7.51 10.80
N PRO A 4 -7.99 -8.80 11.19
CA PRO A 4 -8.32 -9.29 12.52
C PRO A 4 -7.41 -8.67 13.60
N ASN A 5 -7.88 -8.64 14.85
CA ASN A 5 -7.03 -8.32 16.00
C ASN A 5 -5.94 -9.39 16.22
N LEU A 6 -4.89 -9.04 16.95
CA LEU A 6 -3.72 -9.91 17.16
C LEU A 6 -4.08 -11.32 17.70
N PRO A 7 -4.91 -11.48 18.75
CA PRO A 7 -5.33 -12.80 19.21
C PRO A 7 -6.01 -13.64 18.13
N THR A 8 -6.91 -13.02 17.35
CA THR A 8 -7.63 -13.69 16.26
C THR A 8 -6.67 -14.09 15.14
N ALA A 9 -5.70 -13.23 14.79
CA ALA A 9 -4.69 -13.51 13.78
C ALA A 9 -3.82 -14.71 14.18
N ILE A 10 -3.38 -14.78 15.44
CA ILE A 10 -2.64 -15.93 15.98
C ILE A 10 -3.48 -17.21 15.87
N GLY A 11 -4.77 -17.14 16.22
CA GLY A 11 -5.70 -18.26 16.07
C GLY A 11 -5.87 -18.72 14.62
N TYR A 12 -5.94 -17.81 13.66
CA TYR A 12 -6.02 -18.17 12.24
C TYR A 12 -4.77 -18.93 11.78
N ILE A 13 -3.58 -18.44 12.13
CA ILE A 13 -2.30 -19.06 11.76
C ILE A 13 -2.18 -20.46 12.39
N SER A 14 -2.50 -20.60 13.68
CA SER A 14 -2.31 -21.87 14.39
C SER A 14 -3.16 -23.02 13.86
N THR A 15 -4.33 -22.72 13.27
CA THR A 15 -5.19 -23.76 12.69
C THR A 15 -4.73 -24.26 11.33
N GLY A 16 -3.94 -23.47 10.59
CA GLY A 16 -3.58 -23.75 9.20
C GLY A 16 -4.76 -23.75 8.21
N LYS A 17 -5.95 -23.31 8.64
CA LYS A 17 -7.19 -23.33 7.83
C LYS A 17 -7.52 -21.99 7.16
N TYR A 18 -6.69 -20.99 7.37
CA TYR A 18 -6.91 -19.64 6.87
C TYR A 18 -5.78 -19.23 5.91
N PHE A 19 -6.15 -18.48 4.88
CA PHE A 19 -5.23 -17.90 3.91
C PHE A 19 -5.27 -16.38 4.01
N TRP A 20 -4.17 -15.72 3.68
CA TRP A 20 -4.17 -14.28 3.46
C TRP A 20 -4.91 -13.95 2.16
N ASN A 21 -5.75 -12.92 2.21
CA ASN A 21 -6.37 -12.35 1.01
C ASN A 21 -5.33 -11.49 0.28
N ALA A 22 -4.94 -11.88 -0.92
CA ALA A 22 -3.96 -11.16 -1.75
C ALA A 22 -4.55 -9.90 -2.44
N ASN A 23 -5.83 -9.58 -2.21
CA ASN A 23 -6.58 -8.52 -2.89
C ASN A 23 -6.64 -8.69 -4.42
N MET A 24 -6.50 -9.93 -4.89
CA MET A 24 -6.62 -10.29 -6.30
C MET A 24 -7.95 -11.00 -6.53
N TYR A 25 -8.74 -10.47 -7.45
CA TYR A 25 -10.08 -10.97 -7.73
C TYR A 25 -10.27 -11.25 -9.21
N VAL A 26 -10.98 -12.35 -9.50
CA VAL A 26 -11.43 -12.68 -10.86
C VAL A 26 -12.92 -13.01 -10.78
N TRP A 27 -13.72 -12.29 -11.55
CA TRP A 27 -15.16 -12.52 -11.68
C TRP A 27 -15.65 -12.10 -13.07
N SER A 28 -16.82 -12.59 -13.47
CA SER A 28 -17.52 -12.06 -14.63
C SER A 28 -18.20 -10.73 -14.30
N ALA A 29 -18.33 -9.84 -15.30
CA ALA A 29 -19.08 -8.59 -15.17
C ALA A 29 -20.53 -8.84 -14.68
N LYS A 30 -21.17 -9.91 -15.19
CA LYS A 30 -22.52 -10.30 -14.78
C LYS A 30 -22.59 -10.68 -13.30
N SER A 31 -21.61 -11.45 -12.81
CA SER A 31 -21.55 -11.89 -11.41
C SER A 31 -21.38 -10.71 -10.47
N ILE A 32 -20.45 -9.79 -10.77
CA ILE A 32 -20.17 -8.66 -9.89
C ILE A 32 -21.34 -7.65 -9.90
N ILE A 33 -21.99 -7.39 -11.04
CA ILE A 33 -23.20 -6.55 -11.10
C ILE A 33 -24.34 -7.17 -10.26
N LYS A 34 -24.53 -8.50 -10.31
CA LYS A 34 -25.52 -9.19 -9.47
C LYS A 34 -25.20 -9.01 -7.98
N ALA A 35 -23.93 -9.09 -7.59
CA ALA A 35 -23.49 -8.87 -6.22
C ALA A 35 -23.73 -7.43 -5.76
N PHE A 36 -23.36 -6.43 -6.58
CA PHE A 36 -23.68 -5.02 -6.29
C PHE A 36 -25.19 -4.79 -6.14
N LYS A 37 -26.02 -5.39 -7.00
CA LYS A 37 -27.47 -5.30 -6.88
C LYS A 37 -27.99 -5.85 -5.54
N ARG A 38 -27.38 -6.92 -5.02
CA ARG A 38 -27.79 -7.57 -3.76
C ARG A 38 -27.28 -6.83 -2.53
N TYR A 39 -26.01 -6.45 -2.51
CA TYR A 39 -25.33 -5.99 -1.30
C TYR A 39 -25.09 -4.48 -1.24
N MET A 40 -25.07 -3.80 -2.40
CA MET A 40 -24.77 -2.36 -2.54
C MET A 40 -25.68 -1.69 -3.61
N PRO A 41 -27.03 -1.81 -3.50
CA PRO A 41 -27.94 -1.32 -4.54
C PRO A 41 -27.87 0.20 -4.75
N SER A 42 -27.56 0.97 -3.70
CA SER A 42 -27.35 2.42 -3.77
C SER A 42 -26.20 2.77 -4.71
N MET A 43 -25.06 2.10 -4.55
CA MET A 43 -23.88 2.26 -5.39
C MET A 43 -24.17 1.93 -6.85
N LEU A 44 -24.86 0.80 -7.11
CA LEU A 44 -25.24 0.41 -8.46
C LEU A 44 -26.16 1.45 -9.12
N ASN A 45 -27.13 1.97 -8.36
CA ASN A 45 -28.06 2.98 -8.84
C ASN A 45 -27.36 4.33 -9.11
N LEU A 46 -26.39 4.71 -8.28
CA LEU A 46 -25.58 5.92 -8.45
C LEU A 46 -24.80 5.90 -9.78
N THR A 47 -24.36 4.71 -10.23
CA THR A 47 -23.58 4.54 -11.46
C THR A 47 -24.40 4.13 -12.69
N LYS A 48 -25.73 3.98 -12.57
CA LYS A 48 -26.58 3.30 -13.58
C LYS A 48 -26.52 3.92 -14.98
N ASP A 49 -26.37 5.23 -15.06
CA ASP A 49 -26.42 5.98 -16.33
C ASP A 49 -25.04 6.05 -17.01
N LEU A 50 -23.96 5.82 -16.25
CA LEU A 50 -22.57 5.94 -16.73
C LEU A 50 -22.28 5.12 -18.00
N PRO A 51 -22.71 3.85 -18.12
CA PRO A 51 -22.40 3.03 -19.29
C PRO A 51 -23.00 3.56 -20.59
N SER A 52 -24.05 4.38 -20.51
CA SER A 52 -24.74 4.97 -21.68
C SER A 52 -24.15 6.31 -22.14
N LEU A 53 -23.26 6.90 -21.35
CA LEU A 53 -22.69 8.21 -21.65
C LEU A 53 -21.59 8.11 -22.71
N SER A 54 -21.47 9.16 -23.53
CA SER A 54 -20.29 9.33 -24.37
C SER A 54 -19.05 9.59 -23.51
N PHE A 55 -17.86 9.30 -24.06
CA PHE A 55 -16.58 9.47 -23.35
C PHE A 55 -16.44 10.83 -22.64
N LYS A 56 -16.76 11.92 -23.33
CA LYS A 56 -16.70 13.28 -22.76
C LYS A 56 -17.68 13.47 -21.60
N LYS A 57 -18.92 13.01 -21.75
CA LYS A 57 -19.96 13.13 -20.71
C LYS A 57 -19.65 12.25 -19.50
N PHE A 58 -19.09 11.06 -19.72
CA PHE A 58 -18.63 10.16 -18.66
C PHE A 58 -17.60 10.87 -17.76
N HIS A 59 -16.55 11.46 -18.34
CA HIS A 59 -15.50 12.14 -17.57
C HIS A 59 -15.99 13.40 -16.86
N GLN A 60 -17.02 14.07 -17.39
CA GLN A 60 -17.66 15.21 -16.73
C GLN A 60 -18.56 14.79 -15.54
N ALA A 61 -19.22 13.64 -15.64
CA ALA A 61 -20.12 13.13 -14.60
C ALA A 61 -19.39 12.41 -13.47
N LEU A 62 -18.30 11.72 -13.79
CA LEU A 62 -17.58 10.83 -12.87
C LEU A 62 -17.17 11.51 -11.54
N PRO A 63 -16.60 12.74 -11.50
CA PRO A 63 -16.21 13.36 -10.23
C PRO A 63 -17.39 13.58 -9.28
N LYS A 64 -18.56 13.97 -9.80
CA LYS A 64 -19.76 14.21 -9.00
C LYS A 64 -20.34 12.91 -8.43
N ILE A 65 -20.31 11.84 -9.22
CA ILE A 65 -20.76 10.50 -8.81
C ILE A 65 -19.79 9.94 -7.78
N TYR A 66 -18.48 10.04 -8.02
CA TYR A 66 -17.45 9.56 -7.09
C TYR A 66 -17.50 10.30 -5.74
N ALA A 67 -17.78 11.61 -5.73
CA ALA A 67 -17.97 12.36 -4.49
C ALA A 67 -19.17 11.88 -3.65
N GLN A 68 -20.16 11.25 -4.29
CA GLN A 68 -21.36 10.69 -3.63
C GLN A 68 -21.22 9.21 -3.28
N SER A 69 -20.20 8.53 -3.78
CA SER A 69 -20.05 7.09 -3.56
C SER A 69 -19.53 6.79 -2.14
N ASP A 70 -20.05 5.72 -1.56
CA ASP A 70 -19.58 5.22 -0.27
C ASP A 70 -18.09 4.88 -0.31
N LYS A 71 -17.34 5.35 0.69
CA LYS A 71 -15.92 5.01 0.88
C LYS A 71 -15.81 3.65 1.57
N ILE A 72 -15.91 2.58 0.79
CA ILE A 72 -15.88 1.18 1.28
C ILE A 72 -15.02 0.30 0.37
N SER A 73 -14.28 -0.66 0.94
CA SER A 73 -13.53 -1.63 0.14
C SER A 73 -14.45 -2.71 -0.42
N ILE A 74 -13.99 -3.38 -1.49
CA ILE A 74 -14.76 -4.46 -2.09
C ILE A 74 -14.93 -5.66 -1.15
N ASP A 75 -13.99 -5.87 -0.23
CA ASP A 75 -14.01 -6.96 0.76
C ASP A 75 -15.22 -6.81 1.69
N TYR A 76 -15.38 -5.63 2.28
CA TYR A 76 -16.53 -5.31 3.15
C TYR A 76 -17.84 -5.13 2.36
N ALA A 77 -17.75 -4.52 1.18
CA ALA A 77 -18.93 -4.25 0.36
C ALA A 77 -19.57 -5.55 -0.12
N ILE A 78 -18.75 -6.47 -0.63
CA ILE A 78 -19.17 -7.67 -1.37
C ILE A 78 -18.55 -8.96 -0.80
N SER A 79 -17.22 -9.10 -0.76
CA SER A 79 -16.55 -10.40 -0.61
C SER A 79 -16.90 -11.13 0.69
N GLU A 80 -16.98 -10.43 1.82
CA GLU A 80 -17.35 -11.04 3.12
C GLU A 80 -18.81 -11.48 3.20
N LYS A 81 -19.67 -10.98 2.30
CA LYS A 81 -21.12 -11.27 2.25
C LYS A 81 -21.49 -12.27 1.14
N ALA A 82 -20.58 -12.49 0.19
CA ALA A 82 -20.80 -13.35 -0.96
C ALA A 82 -20.87 -14.82 -0.53
N ASP A 83 -21.87 -15.54 -1.04
CA ASP A 83 -22.10 -16.97 -0.76
C ASP A 83 -21.42 -17.89 -1.79
N ASN A 84 -20.72 -17.31 -2.77
CA ASN A 84 -20.15 -18.01 -3.92
C ASN A 84 -18.66 -17.67 -4.13
N LEU A 85 -17.93 -17.37 -3.05
CA LEU A 85 -16.51 -17.08 -3.10
C LEU A 85 -15.70 -18.39 -3.18
N VAL A 86 -14.76 -18.45 -4.11
CA VAL A 86 -13.80 -19.56 -4.26
C VAL A 86 -12.39 -19.00 -4.14
N LEU A 87 -11.51 -19.72 -3.45
CA LEU A 87 -10.11 -19.34 -3.26
C LEU A 87 -9.19 -20.27 -4.05
N ILE A 88 -8.19 -19.69 -4.70
CA ILE A 88 -7.07 -20.42 -5.32
C ILE A 88 -5.83 -20.13 -4.46
N PRO A 89 -5.27 -21.14 -3.75
CA PRO A 89 -4.02 -20.96 -3.02
C PRO A 89 -2.87 -20.65 -3.97
N GLY A 90 -1.99 -19.74 -3.58
CA GLY A 90 -0.83 -19.33 -4.37
C GLY A 90 0.45 -19.38 -3.56
N ASP A 91 1.53 -19.89 -4.18
CA ASP A 91 2.89 -19.88 -3.63
C ASP A 91 3.82 -19.20 -4.64
N PHE A 92 3.95 -17.87 -4.52
CA PHE A 92 4.68 -17.05 -5.48
C PHE A 92 5.38 -15.84 -4.83
N GLY A 93 5.71 -15.92 -3.53
CA GLY A 93 6.47 -14.87 -2.83
C GLY A 93 5.75 -13.51 -2.81
N TRP A 94 4.53 -13.48 -2.29
CA TRP A 94 3.67 -12.28 -2.30
C TRP A 94 3.91 -11.34 -1.11
N ASN A 95 3.85 -10.03 -1.35
CA ASN A 95 3.83 -8.99 -0.32
C ASN A 95 3.03 -7.76 -0.80
N ASP A 96 2.12 -7.24 0.01
CA ASP A 96 1.36 -6.01 -0.24
C ASP A 96 2.18 -4.77 0.18
N VAL A 97 3.32 -4.52 -0.50
CA VAL A 97 4.34 -3.51 -0.16
C VAL A 97 3.72 -2.24 0.44
N GLY A 98 3.62 -2.20 1.77
CA GLY A 98 2.77 -1.24 2.47
C GLY A 98 3.51 -0.36 3.46
N TYR A 99 4.80 -0.61 3.66
CA TYR A 99 5.69 0.18 4.50
C TYR A 99 7.15 -0.09 4.15
N TRP A 100 8.02 0.89 4.39
CA TRP A 100 9.41 0.89 3.93
C TRP A 100 10.28 -0.28 4.42
N LYS A 101 9.96 -0.90 5.57
CA LYS A 101 10.67 -2.12 5.98
C LYS A 101 10.53 -3.24 4.94
N VAL A 102 9.42 -3.34 4.21
CA VAL A 102 9.29 -4.33 3.12
C VAL A 102 10.32 -4.09 2.02
N VAL A 103 10.57 -2.82 1.67
CA VAL A 103 11.60 -2.44 0.69
C VAL A 103 12.99 -2.88 1.17
N TYR A 104 13.29 -2.69 2.46
CA TYR A 104 14.52 -3.20 3.07
C TYR A 104 14.62 -4.75 3.02
N ASP A 105 13.53 -5.44 3.36
CA ASP A 105 13.50 -6.90 3.41
C ASP A 105 13.77 -7.50 2.02
N LEU A 106 13.15 -6.94 0.97
CA LEU A 106 13.29 -7.36 -0.43
C LEU A 106 14.55 -6.82 -1.12
N GLY A 107 15.10 -5.71 -0.64
CA GLY A 107 16.24 -5.04 -1.25
C GLY A 107 17.55 -5.83 -1.17
N LYS A 108 18.40 -5.62 -2.17
CA LYS A 108 19.76 -6.16 -2.20
C LYS A 108 20.58 -5.51 -1.08
N LYS A 109 21.15 -6.36 -0.23
CA LYS A 109 21.95 -5.96 0.93
C LYS A 109 23.43 -5.91 0.54
N ASN A 110 24.14 -4.90 1.04
CA ASN A 110 25.60 -4.86 0.99
C ASN A 110 26.22 -5.65 2.17
N ASN A 111 27.53 -5.55 2.36
CA ASN A 111 28.26 -6.29 3.42
C ASN A 111 27.85 -5.88 4.85
N GLU A 112 27.41 -4.63 5.03
CA GLU A 112 26.93 -4.07 6.30
C GLU A 112 25.41 -4.27 6.49
N GLU A 113 24.78 -5.07 5.64
CA GLU A 113 23.33 -5.30 5.57
C GLU A 113 22.51 -4.02 5.30
N ASN A 114 23.13 -2.97 4.76
CA ASN A 114 22.42 -1.80 4.27
C ASN A 114 21.78 -2.10 2.91
N VAL A 115 20.60 -1.52 2.67
CA VAL A 115 19.93 -1.49 1.37
C VAL A 115 19.99 -0.05 0.88
N ILE A 116 20.62 0.15 -0.28
CA ILE A 116 20.77 1.46 -0.91
C ILE A 116 19.96 1.45 -2.21
N VAL A 117 19.09 2.44 -2.37
CA VAL A 117 18.20 2.62 -3.52
C VAL A 117 18.38 4.05 -4.05
N SER A 118 18.45 4.22 -5.37
CA SER A 118 18.49 5.52 -6.03
C SER A 118 17.59 5.53 -7.27
N ASP A 119 16.96 6.68 -7.53
CA ASP A 119 16.22 6.95 -8.77
C ASP A 119 17.16 7.33 -9.93
N SER A 120 18.37 7.80 -9.62
CA SER A 120 19.33 8.17 -10.65
C SER A 120 19.85 6.93 -11.39
N ASN A 121 19.97 7.04 -12.72
CA ASN A 121 20.67 6.05 -13.56
C ASN A 121 22.19 6.01 -13.27
N GLU A 122 22.68 6.89 -12.39
CA GLU A 122 24.02 6.87 -11.84
C GLU A 122 24.09 5.88 -10.67
N SER A 123 25.24 5.27 -10.46
CA SER A 123 25.39 4.20 -9.47
C SER A 123 24.98 4.70 -8.08
N SER A 124 23.85 4.22 -7.55
CA SER A 124 23.30 4.51 -6.20
C SER A 124 24.31 4.51 -5.05
N ILE A 125 25.45 3.85 -5.24
CA ILE A 125 26.57 3.78 -4.31
C ILE A 125 27.33 5.12 -4.20
N GLU A 126 27.40 5.91 -5.26
CA GLU A 126 28.20 7.16 -5.28
C GLU A 126 27.58 8.26 -4.41
N ASN A 127 26.25 8.25 -4.24
CA ASN A 127 25.51 9.23 -3.43
C ASN A 127 25.25 8.77 -1.99
N THR A 128 25.96 7.75 -1.50
CA THR A 128 25.83 7.27 -0.13
C THR A 128 27.20 6.98 0.51
N VAL A 129 27.45 7.53 1.70
CA VAL A 129 28.63 7.24 2.51
C VAL A 129 28.19 6.68 3.85
N THR A 130 28.70 5.52 4.23
CA THR A 130 28.40 4.90 5.52
C THR A 130 29.68 4.53 6.26
N ILE A 131 29.82 4.97 7.50
CA ILE A 131 30.90 4.59 8.41
C ILE A 131 30.26 4.01 9.67
N ASP A 132 30.68 2.80 10.06
CA ASP A 132 30.15 2.07 11.23
C ASP A 132 28.61 1.96 11.30
N SER A 133 27.96 2.00 10.14
CA SER A 133 26.50 2.08 10.01
C SER A 133 25.95 0.84 9.32
N LYS A 134 25.00 0.16 9.94
CA LYS A 134 24.52 -1.18 9.52
C LYS A 134 23.01 -1.28 9.49
N LYS A 135 22.50 -2.20 8.67
CA LYS A 135 21.09 -2.59 8.63
C LYS A 135 20.11 -1.45 8.31
N ASN A 136 20.57 -0.43 7.58
CA ASN A 136 19.76 0.72 7.18
C ASN A 136 19.10 0.52 5.82
N LEU A 137 17.97 1.18 5.60
CA LEU A 137 17.44 1.46 4.27
C LEU A 137 17.76 2.92 3.94
N ILE A 138 18.45 3.14 2.83
CA ILE A 138 18.82 4.47 2.35
C ILE A 138 18.25 4.59 0.94
N TYR A 139 17.24 5.45 0.80
CA TYR A 139 16.77 5.92 -0.49
C TYR A 139 17.28 7.34 -0.68
N THR A 140 18.03 7.55 -1.76
CA THR A 140 18.53 8.88 -2.13
C THR A 140 18.12 9.19 -3.55
N ASN A 141 17.73 10.44 -3.82
CA ASN A 141 17.54 10.93 -5.17
C ASN A 141 18.78 11.72 -5.63
N ASN A 142 18.90 12.96 -5.17
CA ASN A 142 19.89 13.92 -5.68
C ASN A 142 20.98 14.31 -4.66
N ARG A 143 20.81 14.02 -3.36
CA ARG A 143 21.74 14.46 -2.31
C ARG A 143 22.62 13.32 -1.84
N LEU A 144 23.86 13.65 -1.50
CA LEU A 144 24.75 12.75 -0.78
C LEU A 144 24.18 12.47 0.62
N VAL A 145 23.91 11.21 0.94
CA VAL A 145 23.50 10.78 2.28
C VAL A 145 24.71 10.19 3.00
N ALA A 146 25.10 10.81 4.12
CA ALA A 146 26.21 10.33 4.95
C ALA A 146 25.70 9.84 6.32
N LEU A 147 26.03 8.60 6.67
CA LEU A 147 25.72 7.99 7.96
C LEU A 147 27.00 7.63 8.72
N LEU A 148 27.06 7.98 10.00
CA LEU A 148 28.13 7.64 10.92
C LEU A 148 27.52 7.03 12.19
N ASP A 149 27.84 5.78 12.48
CA ASP A 149 27.30 5.00 13.62
C ASP A 149 25.76 5.01 13.71
N VAL A 150 25.10 4.96 12.55
CA VAL A 150 23.62 4.90 12.45
C VAL A 150 23.22 3.49 12.08
N ASN A 151 22.32 2.89 12.87
CA ASN A 151 21.93 1.50 12.71
C ASN A 151 20.41 1.32 12.73
N ASP A 152 19.90 0.37 11.95
CA ASP A 152 18.48 0.00 11.91
C ASP A 152 17.51 1.16 11.59
N MET A 153 17.95 2.10 10.75
CA MET A 153 17.16 3.25 10.31
C MET A 153 16.64 3.11 8.89
N ILE A 154 15.58 3.85 8.60
CA ILE A 154 15.07 4.13 7.26
C ILE A 154 15.29 5.62 7.01
N VAL A 155 16.02 5.93 5.94
CA VAL A 155 16.34 7.28 5.47
C VAL A 155 15.83 7.38 4.04
N ILE A 156 14.81 8.19 3.82
CA ILE A 156 14.22 8.42 2.49
C ILE A 156 14.37 9.90 2.16
N ASP A 157 15.21 10.23 1.20
CA ASP A 157 15.39 11.58 0.66
C ASP A 157 14.72 11.65 -0.73
N THR A 158 13.58 12.34 -0.81
CA THR A 158 12.94 12.74 -2.07
C THR A 158 13.15 14.24 -2.30
N ASP A 159 12.70 14.76 -3.43
CA ASP A 159 12.83 16.20 -3.74
C ASP A 159 12.05 17.07 -2.74
N GLU A 160 10.95 16.55 -2.19
CA GLU A 160 10.04 17.28 -1.32
C GLU A 160 10.27 17.01 0.17
N ILE A 161 10.68 15.79 0.54
CA ILE A 161 10.76 15.41 1.95
C ILE A 161 11.96 14.49 2.26
N LEU A 162 12.59 14.78 3.40
CA LEU A 162 13.49 13.84 4.08
C LEU A 162 12.74 13.16 5.22
N LEU A 163 12.57 11.86 5.11
CA LEU A 163 12.01 11.02 6.16
C LEU A 163 13.11 10.19 6.82
N ILE A 164 13.21 10.29 8.14
CA ILE A 164 14.11 9.45 8.95
C ILE A 164 13.28 8.78 10.05
N THR A 165 13.34 7.47 10.13
CA THR A 165 12.60 6.70 11.16
C THR A 165 13.29 5.38 11.47
N PRO A 166 13.20 4.87 12.71
CA PRO A 166 13.60 3.50 13.00
C PRO A 166 12.86 2.50 12.11
N LYS A 167 13.57 1.48 11.63
CA LYS A 167 13.01 0.44 10.75
C LYS A 167 11.81 -0.29 11.36
N ASN A 168 11.80 -0.47 12.68
CA ASN A 168 10.67 -1.08 13.40
C ASN A 168 9.45 -0.15 13.58
N LYS A 169 9.57 1.14 13.26
CA LYS A 169 8.50 2.14 13.29
C LYS A 169 8.03 2.57 11.91
N SER A 170 8.45 1.89 10.84
CA SER A 170 8.07 2.27 9.47
C SER A 170 6.55 2.27 9.22
N GLN A 171 5.77 1.47 9.95
CA GLN A 171 4.31 1.48 9.81
C GLN A 171 3.65 2.75 10.40
N ASP A 172 4.34 3.44 11.33
CA ASP A 172 3.84 4.63 12.01
C ASP A 172 3.94 5.90 11.15
N ILE A 173 4.48 5.84 9.92
CA ILE A 173 4.60 6.99 9.00
C ILE A 173 3.24 7.63 8.72
N LYS A 174 2.14 6.87 8.79
CA LYS A 174 0.77 7.41 8.69
C LYS A 174 0.52 8.55 9.68
N LYS A 175 1.13 8.52 10.87
CA LYS A 175 1.04 9.61 11.86
C LYS A 175 1.66 10.91 11.34
N ILE A 176 2.74 10.83 10.56
CA ILE A 176 3.38 11.98 9.90
C ILE A 176 2.46 12.50 8.80
N VAL A 177 1.94 11.62 7.94
CA VAL A 177 0.99 11.96 6.87
C VAL A 177 -0.24 12.69 7.44
N GLU A 178 -0.82 12.18 8.52
CA GLU A 178 -1.95 12.83 9.20
C GLU A 178 -1.60 14.19 9.80
N LYS A 179 -0.39 14.33 10.34
CA LYS A 179 0.09 15.60 10.89
C LYS A 179 0.32 16.64 9.79
N LEU A 180 0.88 16.25 8.64
CA LEU A 180 1.07 17.11 7.47
C LEU A 180 -0.28 17.61 6.94
N LYS A 181 -1.28 16.72 6.80
CA LYS A 181 -2.65 17.11 6.44
C LYS A 181 -3.23 18.17 7.38
N LYS A 182 -3.10 17.97 8.69
CA LYS A 182 -3.57 18.95 9.70
C LYS A 182 -2.85 20.30 9.62
N GLN A 183 -1.64 20.32 9.06
CA GLN A 183 -0.84 21.53 8.86
C GLN A 183 -1.05 22.15 7.46
N ASN A 184 -2.00 21.65 6.66
CA ASN A 184 -2.23 22.06 5.27
C ASN A 184 -0.96 21.98 4.41
N LYS A 185 -0.15 20.95 4.66
CA LYS A 185 1.09 20.65 3.94
C LYS A 185 0.84 19.56 2.90
N ASP A 186 -0.19 19.77 2.08
CA ASP A 186 -0.70 18.73 1.18
C ASP A 186 0.25 18.42 0.02
N GLN A 187 1.18 19.32 -0.29
CA GLN A 187 2.21 19.10 -1.32
C GLN A 187 3.27 18.04 -0.95
N TYR A 188 3.24 17.49 0.27
CA TYR A 188 4.20 16.50 0.78
C TYR A 188 3.54 15.13 1.10
N LEU A 189 2.33 14.90 0.57
CA LEU A 189 1.52 13.70 0.82
C LEU A 189 1.41 12.83 -0.43
#